data_AF-A0A7C1WF60-F1
#
_entry.id   AF-A0A7C1WF60-F1
#
_cell.length_a   1.000
_cell.length_b   1.000
_cell.length_c   1.000
_cell.angle_alpha   90.00
_cell.angle_beta   90.00
_cell.angle_gamma   90.00
#
_symmetry.space_group_name_H-M   'P 1'
#
loop_
_entity.id
_entity.type
_entity.pdbx_description
1 polymer ?
#
loop_
_entity_poly.entity_id
_entity_poly.type
_entity_poly.pdbx_seq_one_letter_code
_entity_poly.pdbx_strand_id
1 'polypeptide(L)'
;MIRARGRASRVLPGLALLFAACHAPAGWIVPDRAIEALEEDPFPALPAREDLIREVEAILGRRVEPRRLQRAHTFRVDLDSGPLELRGPRGERPLDRADAAALVGLRTGDIVLAKNAKPQSLGSTLSLVRFTFFDHAGLFVEEDGRAFVYEARPRLSYHPSAPDFASRFRGGVHRSTFTEFLERYEALEFVRPAASEDPHWAEAVAARARESLDEGILFDPHHDPADPRLSCTEYLEYLFEGAGNQVPRLAPVEVSANPSLLRMLRSLGFQTRAYAVPDSYRELPGARVVGLFARHRTRAEFEAIEEGYRALHADFHSRGSAARIGGYLAFDRWHFVRYRRRTELFLRFAVGLAVDRTDGEEDLARELRELLPAFVGTRLGADAARGIGEL
;
A
#
# COMPACT_ATOMS: atom_id res chain seq x y z
N MET A 1 40.16 56.23 -13.66
CA MET A 1 38.97 56.70 -14.42
C MET A 1 38.65 55.66 -15.49
N ILE A 2 37.98 54.57 -15.09
CA ILE A 2 37.58 53.47 -15.97
C ILE A 2 36.14 53.11 -15.58
N ARG A 3 35.21 53.31 -16.51
CA ARG A 3 33.78 53.00 -16.36
C ARG A 3 33.58 51.48 -16.43
N ALA A 4 33.30 50.86 -15.29
CA ALA A 4 32.73 49.52 -15.24
C ALA A 4 31.23 49.59 -15.61
N ARG A 5 30.86 49.03 -16.76
CA ARG A 5 29.45 48.75 -17.10
C ARG A 5 29.04 47.48 -16.34
N GLY A 6 28.38 47.67 -15.20
CA GLY A 6 27.67 46.61 -14.50
C GLY A 6 26.49 46.12 -15.33
N ARG A 7 26.53 44.85 -15.73
CA ARG A 7 25.32 44.11 -16.06
C ARG A 7 24.63 43.78 -14.75
N ALA A 8 23.54 44.50 -14.47
CA ALA A 8 22.60 44.16 -13.42
C ALA A 8 21.96 42.80 -13.76
N SER A 9 22.46 41.72 -13.17
CA SER A 9 21.69 40.49 -13.01
C SER A 9 20.49 40.84 -12.12
N ARG A 10 19.29 40.79 -12.70
CA ARG A 10 18.03 40.80 -11.95
C ARG A 10 17.98 39.50 -11.13
N VAL A 11 18.63 39.51 -9.98
CA VAL A 11 18.35 38.58 -8.88
C VAL A 11 17.04 39.07 -8.28
N LEU A 12 15.94 38.41 -8.64
CA LEU A 12 14.67 38.60 -7.97
C LEU A 12 14.81 38.07 -6.54
N PRO A 13 14.55 38.89 -5.50
CA PRO A 13 14.49 38.46 -4.12
C PRO A 13 13.14 37.79 -3.91
N GLY A 14 13.09 36.47 -4.05
CA GLY A 14 11.90 35.64 -3.83
C GLY A 14 12.20 34.43 -2.95
N LEU A 15 13.25 34.50 -2.13
CA LEU A 15 13.78 33.39 -1.35
C LEU A 15 13.72 33.71 0.16
N ALA A 16 12.55 34.09 0.64
CA ALA A 16 12.26 34.24 2.07
C ALA A 16 10.75 34.44 2.30
N LEU A 17 9.94 33.38 2.14
CA LEU A 17 8.56 33.27 2.68
C LEU A 17 7.90 31.92 2.29
N LEU A 18 8.45 30.79 2.76
CA LEU A 18 7.76 29.47 2.68
C LEU A 18 8.02 28.57 3.91
N PHE A 19 8.28 29.17 5.08
CA PHE A 19 8.37 28.45 6.34
C PHE A 19 7.25 28.91 7.29
N ALA A 20 6.04 28.39 7.07
CA ALA A 20 4.95 28.34 8.05
C ALA A 20 3.76 27.54 7.49
N ALA A 21 3.93 26.23 7.34
CA ALA A 21 2.83 25.27 7.32
C ALA A 21 3.41 23.87 7.58
N CYS A 22 3.29 23.40 8.81
CA CYS A 22 3.28 21.96 9.06
C CYS A 22 2.19 21.37 8.14
N HIS A 23 2.55 20.44 7.24
CA HIS A 23 1.77 19.90 6.11
C HIS A 23 1.95 20.57 4.73
N ALA A 24 3.12 21.15 4.43
CA ALA A 24 3.37 21.70 3.10
C ALA A 24 3.63 20.63 1.99
N PRO A 25 2.97 20.76 0.82
CA PRO A 25 3.21 19.97 -0.39
C PRO A 25 4.43 20.54 -1.13
N ALA A 26 5.57 19.87 -1.06
CA ALA A 26 6.72 20.15 -1.91
C ALA A 26 6.91 18.98 -2.88
N GLY A 27 6.77 19.25 -4.17
CA GLY A 27 6.77 18.28 -5.26
C GLY A 27 8.02 17.42 -5.29
N TRP A 28 7.83 16.17 -5.68
CA TRP A 28 8.88 15.16 -5.74
C TRP A 28 9.66 15.32 -7.05
N ILE A 29 10.96 15.02 -7.04
CA ILE A 29 11.76 14.86 -8.26
C ILE A 29 12.11 13.38 -8.35
N VAL A 30 11.25 12.62 -9.00
CA VAL A 30 11.61 11.27 -9.42
C VAL A 30 12.60 11.41 -10.59
N PRO A 31 13.69 10.62 -10.70
CA PRO A 31 14.63 10.74 -11.80
C PRO A 31 13.94 10.58 -13.17
N ASP A 32 14.32 11.37 -14.18
CA ASP A 32 13.73 11.35 -15.54
C ASP A 32 13.68 9.93 -16.14
N ARG A 33 14.72 9.13 -15.91
CA ARG A 33 14.78 7.71 -16.30
C ARG A 33 13.63 6.83 -15.76
N ALA A 34 13.06 7.16 -14.60
CA ALA A 34 11.92 6.45 -14.05
C ALA A 34 10.59 6.95 -14.65
N ILE A 35 10.56 8.22 -15.06
CA ILE A 35 9.45 8.83 -15.80
C ILE A 35 9.38 8.21 -17.19
N GLU A 36 10.51 8.13 -17.90
CA GLU A 36 10.63 7.45 -19.20
C GLU A 36 10.12 6.01 -19.14
N ALA A 37 10.48 5.25 -18.08
CA ALA A 37 10.01 3.89 -17.88
C ALA A 37 8.47 3.75 -17.70
N LEU A 38 7.76 4.83 -17.31
CA LEU A 38 6.30 4.88 -17.18
C LEU A 38 5.60 5.59 -18.34
N GLU A 39 6.30 6.43 -19.11
CA GLU A 39 5.76 7.23 -20.22
C GLU A 39 5.84 6.52 -21.58
N GLU A 40 6.58 5.42 -21.69
CA GLU A 40 6.73 4.60 -22.91
C GLU A 40 5.43 3.98 -23.47
N ASP A 41 4.28 4.07 -22.78
CA ASP A 41 3.03 3.45 -23.23
C ASP A 41 2.02 4.50 -23.74
N PRO A 42 1.85 4.68 -25.07
CA PRO A 42 0.78 5.49 -25.63
C PRO A 42 -0.56 4.78 -25.39
N PHE A 43 -1.13 5.02 -24.21
CA PHE A 43 -2.44 4.46 -23.89
C PHE A 43 -3.54 5.21 -24.66
N PRO A 44 -4.48 4.50 -25.31
CA PRO A 44 -5.59 5.13 -26.01
C PRO A 44 -6.40 6.01 -25.05
N ALA A 45 -6.95 7.09 -25.59
CA ALA A 45 -7.84 7.97 -24.85
C ALA A 45 -8.91 7.13 -24.12
N LEU A 46 -9.19 7.52 -22.89
CA LEU A 46 -10.24 6.88 -22.13
C LEU A 46 -11.58 7.20 -22.78
N PRO A 47 -12.44 6.18 -23.02
CA PRO A 47 -13.82 6.44 -23.39
C PRO A 47 -14.50 7.29 -22.30
N ALA A 48 -15.61 7.95 -22.64
CA ALA A 48 -16.38 8.68 -21.62
C ALA A 48 -16.78 7.72 -20.49
N ARG A 49 -16.99 8.24 -19.27
CA ARG A 49 -17.32 7.36 -18.13
C ARG A 49 -18.59 6.55 -18.43
N GLU A 50 -19.53 7.18 -19.11
CA GLU A 50 -20.80 6.64 -19.52
C GLU A 50 -20.62 5.51 -20.57
N ASP A 51 -19.67 5.66 -21.49
CA ASP A 51 -19.32 4.62 -22.46
C ASP A 51 -18.72 3.39 -21.78
N LEU A 52 -17.81 3.61 -20.82
CA LEU A 52 -17.20 2.54 -20.04
C LEU A 52 -18.22 1.81 -19.16
N ILE A 53 -19.17 2.55 -18.55
CA ILE A 53 -20.28 1.93 -17.81
C ILE A 53 -21.09 1.06 -18.78
N ARG A 54 -21.48 1.58 -19.95
CA ARG A 54 -22.24 0.80 -20.94
C ARG A 54 -21.50 -0.45 -21.41
N GLU A 55 -20.18 -0.36 -21.60
CA GLU A 55 -19.35 -1.51 -21.97
C GLU A 55 -19.31 -2.57 -20.86
N VAL A 56 -19.11 -2.15 -19.61
CA VAL A 56 -19.15 -3.03 -18.44
C VAL A 56 -20.53 -3.68 -18.30
N GLU A 57 -21.60 -2.91 -18.43
CA GLU A 57 -22.97 -3.41 -18.36
C GLU A 57 -23.27 -4.40 -19.50
N ALA A 58 -22.73 -4.18 -20.68
CA ALA A 58 -22.84 -5.09 -21.82
C ALA A 58 -22.09 -6.41 -21.57
N ILE A 59 -20.88 -6.36 -20.99
CA ILE A 59 -20.11 -7.57 -20.64
C ILE A 59 -20.85 -8.39 -19.58
N LEU A 60 -21.39 -7.73 -18.54
CA LEU A 60 -22.01 -8.41 -17.41
C LEU A 60 -23.48 -8.78 -17.64
N GLY A 61 -24.13 -8.22 -18.68
CA GLY A 61 -25.56 -8.38 -18.92
C GLY A 61 -26.45 -7.76 -17.82
N ARG A 62 -25.91 -6.86 -16.98
CA ARG A 62 -26.63 -6.20 -15.88
C ARG A 62 -26.12 -4.78 -15.65
N ARG A 63 -26.96 -3.93 -15.05
CA ARG A 63 -26.56 -2.58 -14.65
C ARG A 63 -25.56 -2.60 -13.51
N VAL A 64 -24.59 -1.69 -13.55
CA VAL A 64 -23.58 -1.54 -12.49
C VAL A 64 -23.41 -0.07 -12.17
N GLU A 65 -23.61 0.29 -10.90
CA GLU A 65 -23.29 1.64 -10.44
C GLU A 65 -21.85 1.69 -9.90
N PRO A 66 -20.91 2.36 -10.60
CA PRO A 66 -19.57 2.52 -10.08
C PRO A 66 -19.62 3.38 -8.81
N ARG A 67 -19.30 2.77 -7.67
CA ARG A 67 -19.14 3.53 -6.43
C ARG A 67 -17.90 4.40 -6.50
N ARG A 68 -18.01 5.60 -5.92
CA ARG A 68 -16.80 6.35 -5.59
C ARG A 68 -16.03 5.47 -4.61
N LEU A 69 -14.78 5.12 -4.95
CA LEU A 69 -13.77 4.95 -3.92
C LEU A 69 -13.88 6.22 -3.11
N GLN A 70 -14.45 6.13 -1.92
CA GLN A 70 -14.54 7.31 -1.09
C GLN A 70 -13.10 7.76 -0.91
N ARG A 71 -12.81 9.02 -1.25
CA ARG A 71 -11.74 9.72 -0.53
C ARG A 71 -12.00 9.36 0.90
N ALA A 72 -11.00 8.72 1.52
CA ALA A 72 -11.07 8.11 2.84
C ALA A 72 -12.23 8.73 3.60
N HIS A 73 -13.16 7.94 4.13
CA HIS A 73 -13.92 8.46 5.25
C HIS A 73 -12.87 9.07 6.17
N THR A 74 -12.80 10.39 6.16
CA THR A 74 -12.24 11.14 7.25
C THR A 74 -13.12 10.65 8.36
N PHE A 75 -12.57 9.77 9.19
CA PHE A 75 -12.78 9.92 10.61
C PHE A 75 -12.57 11.41 10.85
N ARG A 76 -13.67 12.13 11.02
CA ARG A 76 -13.57 13.48 11.56
C ARG A 76 -13.31 13.20 13.03
N VAL A 77 -12.03 13.07 13.35
CA VAL A 77 -11.57 13.13 14.73
C VAL A 77 -11.83 14.58 15.13
N ASP A 78 -12.99 14.81 15.75
CA ASP A 78 -13.24 16.09 16.40
C ASP A 78 -12.38 16.07 17.67
N LEU A 79 -11.17 16.61 17.55
CA LEU A 79 -10.16 16.62 18.62
C LEU A 79 -10.64 17.42 19.85
N ASP A 80 -11.74 18.16 19.73
CA ASP A 80 -12.34 18.97 20.79
C ASP A 80 -13.59 18.35 21.44
N SER A 81 -14.03 17.15 21.04
CA SER A 81 -15.23 16.53 21.65
C SER A 81 -15.23 14.99 21.67
N GLY A 82 -14.79 14.41 22.79
CA GLY A 82 -15.33 13.14 23.30
C GLY A 82 -14.81 11.80 22.71
N PRO A 83 -15.24 10.66 23.29
CA PRO A 83 -14.72 9.32 23.00
C PRO A 83 -15.06 8.80 21.59
N LEU A 84 -14.23 7.87 21.10
CA LEU A 84 -14.33 7.25 19.77
C LEU A 84 -15.67 6.52 19.57
N GLU A 85 -16.47 6.96 18.59
CA GLU A 85 -17.63 6.20 18.12
C GLU A 85 -17.23 5.24 17.00
N LEU A 86 -17.33 3.94 17.26
CA LEU A 86 -17.28 2.89 16.24
C LEU A 86 -18.70 2.34 16.07
N ARG A 87 -19.27 2.49 14.86
CA ARG A 87 -20.67 2.14 14.58
C ARG A 87 -20.76 0.75 13.93
N GLY A 88 -21.20 -0.24 14.70
CA GLY A 88 -21.58 -1.58 14.20
C GLY A 88 -23.09 -1.72 13.95
N PRO A 89 -23.56 -2.79 13.26
CA PRO A 89 -24.96 -2.95 12.84
C PRO A 89 -25.96 -3.27 13.96
N ARG A 90 -25.50 -3.41 15.22
CA ARG A 90 -26.36 -3.77 16.36
C ARG A 90 -25.90 -3.04 17.63
N GLY A 91 -26.58 -1.94 17.95
CA GLY A 91 -26.60 -1.38 19.29
C GLY A 91 -25.43 -0.47 19.61
N GLU A 92 -25.78 0.73 20.05
CA GLU A 92 -24.89 1.86 20.35
C GLU A 92 -24.09 1.61 21.63
N ARG A 93 -22.77 1.55 21.51
CA ARG A 93 -21.87 1.88 22.63
C ARG A 93 -20.55 2.43 22.08
N PRO A 94 -20.09 3.62 22.52
CA PRO A 94 -18.77 4.13 22.15
C PRO A 94 -17.68 3.20 22.68
N LEU A 95 -16.62 2.99 21.90
CA LEU A 95 -15.50 2.12 22.25
C LEU A 95 -14.38 2.96 22.83
N ASP A 96 -13.93 2.62 24.04
CA ASP A 96 -12.70 3.17 24.55
C ASP A 96 -11.48 2.60 23.78
N ARG A 97 -10.31 3.22 23.98
CA ARG A 97 -9.05 2.88 23.27
C ARG A 97 -8.50 1.48 23.62
N ALA A 98 -8.82 0.94 24.79
CA ALA A 98 -8.54 -0.43 25.21
C ALA A 98 -9.64 -1.40 24.73
N ASP A 99 -10.90 -0.95 24.65
CA ASP A 99 -12.02 -1.74 24.15
C ASP A 99 -11.82 -2.18 22.70
N ALA A 100 -11.25 -1.33 21.84
CA ALA A 100 -11.05 -1.68 20.42
C ALA A 100 -10.14 -2.92 20.25
N ALA A 101 -9.05 -3.04 21.01
CA ALA A 101 -8.16 -4.20 20.96
C ALA A 101 -8.76 -5.42 21.67
N ALA A 102 -9.42 -5.21 22.81
CA ALA A 102 -10.14 -6.27 23.52
C ALA A 102 -11.26 -6.88 22.67
N LEU A 103 -11.94 -6.08 21.85
CA LEU A 103 -13.02 -6.53 20.96
C LEU A 103 -12.56 -7.39 19.79
N VAL A 104 -11.35 -7.18 19.30
CA VAL A 104 -10.73 -8.04 18.29
C VAL A 104 -9.85 -9.14 18.91
N GLY A 105 -9.83 -9.26 20.24
CA GLY A 105 -9.10 -10.32 20.95
C GLY A 105 -7.59 -10.31 20.68
N LEU A 106 -7.02 -9.13 20.37
CA LEU A 106 -5.58 -8.98 20.13
C LEU A 106 -4.80 -9.15 21.42
N ARG A 107 -3.57 -9.64 21.29
CA ARG A 107 -2.65 -9.78 22.41
C ARG A 107 -1.24 -9.46 21.99
N THR A 108 -0.41 -9.11 22.97
CA THR A 108 1.02 -8.92 22.78
C THR A 108 1.64 -10.08 22.00
N GLY A 109 2.45 -9.74 20.99
CA GLY A 109 3.07 -10.72 20.10
C GLY A 109 2.29 -10.99 18.81
N ASP A 110 1.06 -10.48 18.67
CA ASP A 110 0.36 -10.49 17.38
C ASP A 110 1.08 -9.57 16.38
N ILE A 111 1.13 -9.99 15.13
CA ILE A 111 1.72 -9.25 14.01
C ILE A 111 0.59 -8.49 13.31
N VAL A 112 0.82 -7.21 13.05
CA VAL A 112 -0.11 -6.36 12.29
C VAL A 112 0.42 -6.22 10.87
N LEU A 113 -0.30 -6.77 9.89
CA LEU A 113 -0.06 -6.57 8.47
C LEU A 113 -0.87 -5.36 8.02
N ALA A 114 -0.30 -4.49 7.20
CA ALA A 114 -0.91 -3.21 6.86
C ALA A 114 -0.88 -2.93 5.35
N LYS A 115 -1.99 -2.41 4.84
CA LYS A 115 -2.20 -1.98 3.46
C LYS A 115 -2.18 -0.46 3.37
N ASN A 116 -1.25 0.11 2.62
CA ASN A 116 -1.32 1.52 2.30
C ASN A 116 -2.40 1.83 1.24
N ALA A 117 -3.20 2.88 1.49
CA ALA A 117 -4.23 3.37 0.56
C ALA A 117 -3.70 3.99 -0.74
N LYS A 118 -2.38 3.97 -0.93
CA LYS A 118 -1.69 4.83 -1.88
C LYS A 118 -1.24 4.04 -3.10
N PRO A 119 -1.17 4.66 -4.30
CA PRO A 119 -0.87 3.96 -5.55
C PRO A 119 0.46 3.20 -5.62
N GLN A 120 1.47 3.60 -4.84
CA GLN A 120 2.72 2.83 -4.77
C GLN A 120 2.53 1.43 -4.16
N SER A 121 1.45 1.20 -3.41
CA SER A 121 1.09 -0.12 -2.89
C SER A 121 0.87 -1.13 -4.03
N LEU A 122 0.19 -0.70 -5.10
CA LEU A 122 0.07 -1.52 -6.32
C LEU A 122 1.42 -1.75 -6.98
N GLY A 123 2.31 -0.76 -6.98
CA GLY A 123 3.68 -0.92 -7.48
C GLY A 123 4.45 -2.02 -6.74
N SER A 124 4.31 -2.09 -5.42
CA SER A 124 4.87 -3.17 -4.59
C SER A 124 4.25 -4.52 -4.96
N THR A 125 2.92 -4.61 -5.03
CA THR A 125 2.21 -5.84 -5.44
C THR A 125 2.67 -6.34 -6.81
N LEU A 126 2.68 -5.48 -7.84
CA LEU A 126 3.11 -5.82 -9.20
C LEU A 126 4.60 -6.16 -9.30
N SER A 127 5.40 -5.79 -8.30
CA SER A 127 6.83 -6.04 -8.34
C SER A 127 7.20 -7.49 -8.03
N LEU A 128 6.32 -8.26 -7.41
CA LEU A 128 6.61 -9.59 -6.87
C LEU A 128 6.00 -10.69 -7.75
N VAL A 129 6.73 -11.79 -7.96
CA VAL A 129 6.24 -12.95 -8.75
C VAL A 129 4.94 -13.52 -8.17
N ARG A 130 4.87 -13.60 -6.85
CA ARG A 130 3.66 -13.99 -6.12
C ARG A 130 2.84 -12.76 -5.74
N PHE A 131 1.52 -12.89 -5.81
CA PHE A 131 0.61 -11.88 -5.29
C PHE A 131 0.80 -11.64 -3.78
N THR A 132 0.95 -10.38 -3.41
CA THR A 132 0.94 -9.90 -2.02
C THR A 132 0.04 -8.69 -1.92
N PHE A 133 -0.71 -8.60 -0.82
CA PHE A 133 -1.64 -7.50 -0.61
C PHE A 133 -1.09 -6.45 0.34
N PHE A 134 -0.55 -6.87 1.49
CA PHE A 134 -0.02 -6.00 2.53
C PHE A 134 1.42 -5.58 2.22
N ASP A 135 1.73 -4.31 2.45
CA ASP A 135 3.01 -3.70 2.10
C ASP A 135 3.77 -3.16 3.32
N HIS A 136 3.21 -3.34 4.52
CA HIS A 136 3.88 -3.01 5.77
C HIS A 136 3.53 -3.98 6.90
N ALA A 137 4.40 -4.08 7.91
CA ALA A 137 4.20 -4.93 9.08
C ALA A 137 4.66 -4.25 10.38
N GLY A 138 4.06 -4.64 11.51
CA GLY A 138 4.46 -4.22 12.85
C GLY A 138 4.07 -5.24 13.92
N LEU A 139 4.55 -5.04 15.14
CA LEU A 139 4.26 -5.89 16.29
C LEU A 139 3.24 -5.20 17.20
N PHE A 140 2.13 -5.86 17.47
CA PHE A 140 1.17 -5.42 18.48
C PHE A 140 1.68 -5.76 19.88
N VAL A 141 1.65 -4.77 20.78
CA VAL A 141 2.04 -4.93 22.17
C VAL A 141 1.04 -4.19 23.07
N GLU A 142 0.52 -4.88 24.08
CA GLU A 142 -0.23 -4.28 25.17
C GLU A 142 0.71 -3.97 26.35
N GLU A 143 0.70 -2.72 26.80
CA GLU A 143 1.54 -2.22 27.89
C GLU A 143 0.69 -1.31 28.79
N ASP A 144 0.65 -1.58 30.09
CA ASP A 144 -0.13 -0.81 31.08
C ASP A 144 -1.61 -0.59 30.67
N GLY A 145 -2.23 -1.62 30.09
CA GLY A 145 -3.61 -1.57 29.60
C GLY A 145 -3.81 -0.71 28.34
N ARG A 146 -2.75 -0.41 27.59
CA ARG A 146 -2.79 0.36 26.36
C ARG A 146 -2.19 -0.41 25.20
N ALA A 147 -2.82 -0.30 24.04
CA ALA A 147 -2.40 -0.95 22.81
C ALA A 147 -1.44 -0.07 22.00
N PHE A 148 -0.29 -0.65 21.62
CA PHE A 148 0.73 -0.03 20.79
C PHE A 148 1.10 -0.93 19.61
N VAL A 149 1.64 -0.32 18.57
CA VAL A 149 2.30 -1.03 17.48
C VAL A 149 3.74 -0.53 17.38
N TYR A 150 4.68 -1.48 17.43
CA TYR A 150 6.09 -1.26 17.17
C TYR A 150 6.40 -1.59 15.71
N GLU A 151 6.99 -0.67 14.98
CA GLU A 151 7.25 -0.82 13.55
C GLU A 151 8.55 -0.10 13.14
N ALA A 152 9.29 -0.67 12.19
CA ALA A 152 10.29 0.07 11.43
C ALA A 152 9.62 0.69 10.21
N ARG A 153 9.49 2.02 10.18
CA ARG A 153 8.73 2.70 9.12
C ARG A 153 9.56 3.71 8.33
N PRO A 154 9.29 3.83 7.01
CA PRO A 154 9.85 4.89 6.20
C PRO A 154 9.20 6.23 6.54
N ARG A 155 10.04 7.26 6.53
CA ARG A 155 9.71 8.68 6.52
C ARG A 155 10.49 9.32 5.38
N LEU A 156 9.76 9.86 4.42
CA LEU A 156 10.38 10.62 3.35
C LEU A 156 11.13 11.83 3.93
N SER A 157 12.42 11.92 3.62
CA SER A 157 13.29 13.04 3.95
C SER A 157 13.62 13.80 2.67
N TYR A 158 13.45 15.13 2.69
CA TYR A 158 13.86 16.00 1.59
C TYR A 158 15.38 16.20 1.67
N HIS A 159 16.15 15.24 1.16
CA HIS A 159 17.60 15.35 1.05
C HIS A 159 18.01 15.44 -0.42
N PRO A 160 18.38 16.63 -0.94
CA PRO A 160 18.71 16.80 -2.36
C PRO A 160 19.97 16.03 -2.78
N SER A 161 20.84 15.64 -1.83
CA SER A 161 22.04 14.85 -2.12
C SER A 161 21.88 13.34 -1.94
N ALA A 162 20.66 12.82 -1.79
CA ALA A 162 20.46 11.37 -1.74
C ALA A 162 20.92 10.74 -3.08
N PRO A 163 21.70 9.64 -3.07
CA PRO A 163 22.28 9.05 -4.28
C PRO A 163 21.23 8.48 -5.24
N ASP A 164 20.08 8.08 -4.71
CA ASP A 164 18.90 7.65 -5.47
C ASP A 164 17.60 8.03 -4.76
N PHE A 165 16.46 7.61 -5.32
CA PHE A 165 15.15 7.94 -4.77
C PHE A 165 14.85 7.15 -3.50
N ALA A 166 15.18 5.86 -3.45
CA ALA A 166 15.00 5.00 -2.27
C ALA A 166 15.75 5.57 -1.05
N SER A 167 16.97 6.05 -1.24
CA SER A 167 17.80 6.71 -0.21
C SER A 167 17.18 7.97 0.40
N ARG A 168 16.11 8.52 -0.17
CA ARG A 168 15.35 9.64 0.41
C ARG A 168 14.40 9.19 1.51
N PHE A 169 14.03 7.91 1.54
CA PHE A 169 13.30 7.35 2.67
C PHE A 169 14.30 7.09 3.80
N ARG A 170 14.17 7.90 4.85
CA ARG A 170 14.85 7.69 6.13
C ARG A 170 13.82 7.18 7.13
N GLY A 171 14.18 6.99 8.38
CA GLY A 171 13.25 6.53 9.40
C GLY A 171 13.95 5.57 10.32
N GLY A 172 13.16 4.78 11.02
CA GLY A 172 13.67 3.81 11.97
C GLY A 172 12.52 3.17 12.73
N VAL A 173 12.85 2.65 13.90
CA VAL A 173 11.89 2.04 14.80
C VAL A 173 11.04 3.11 15.48
N HIS A 174 9.74 2.86 15.53
CA HIS A 174 8.76 3.72 16.17
C HIS A 174 7.78 2.88 16.98
N ARG A 175 7.37 3.45 18.11
CA ARG A 175 6.20 3.03 18.87
C ARG A 175 5.08 4.01 18.57
N SER A 176 3.97 3.49 18.05
CA SER A 176 2.77 4.27 17.77
C SER A 176 1.62 3.75 18.62
N THR A 177 0.72 4.62 19.03
CA THR A 177 -0.54 4.13 19.61
C THR A 177 -1.31 3.34 18.56
N PHE A 178 -2.10 2.37 18.99
CA PHE A 178 -2.88 1.55 18.06
C PHE A 178 -3.82 2.41 17.20
N THR A 179 -4.47 3.43 17.78
CA THR A 179 -5.32 4.38 17.04
C THR A 179 -4.56 5.13 15.95
N GLU A 180 -3.38 5.68 16.25
CA GLU A 180 -2.54 6.34 15.24
C GLU A 180 -2.10 5.37 14.12
N PHE A 181 -1.97 4.08 14.43
CA PHE A 181 -1.68 3.06 13.43
C PHE A 181 -2.91 2.79 12.53
N LEU A 182 -4.10 2.61 13.10
CA LEU A 182 -5.37 2.45 12.35
C LEU A 182 -5.61 3.63 11.38
N GLU A 183 -5.33 4.85 11.83
CA GLU A 183 -5.52 6.08 11.07
C GLU A 183 -4.52 6.27 9.90
N ARG A 184 -3.50 5.42 9.78
CA ARG A 184 -2.54 5.51 8.67
C ARG A 184 -2.85 4.60 7.48
N TYR A 185 -3.46 3.45 7.73
CA TYR A 185 -3.59 2.38 6.71
C TYR A 185 -5.03 2.16 6.26
N GLU A 186 -5.21 1.70 5.02
CA GLU A 186 -6.51 1.40 4.41
C GLU A 186 -7.14 0.14 5.01
N ALA A 187 -6.32 -0.88 5.19
CA ALA A 187 -6.70 -2.14 5.79
C ALA A 187 -5.55 -2.69 6.61
N LEU A 188 -5.88 -3.45 7.64
CA LEU A 188 -4.99 -4.13 8.55
C LEU A 188 -5.49 -5.54 8.81
N GLU A 189 -4.58 -6.50 8.75
CA GLU A 189 -4.85 -7.88 9.17
C GLU A 189 -3.97 -8.21 10.36
N PHE A 190 -4.53 -8.93 11.32
CA PHE A 190 -3.83 -9.33 12.54
C PHE A 190 -3.52 -10.81 12.46
N VAL A 191 -2.24 -11.15 12.47
CA VAL A 191 -1.74 -12.51 12.38
C VAL A 191 -1.09 -12.88 13.71
N ARG A 192 -1.54 -13.97 14.29
CA ARG A 192 -0.98 -14.52 15.51
C ARG A 192 -0.05 -15.68 15.18
N PRO A 193 1.27 -15.54 15.36
CA PRO A 193 2.18 -16.66 15.20
C PRO A 193 1.96 -17.68 16.34
N ALA A 194 2.31 -18.94 16.09
CA ALA A 194 2.17 -20.02 17.07
C ALA A 194 2.96 -19.73 18.37
N ALA A 195 4.12 -19.07 18.24
CA ALA A 195 4.94 -18.66 19.37
C ALA A 195 4.21 -17.72 20.36
N SER A 196 3.23 -16.94 19.89
CA SER A 196 2.43 -16.07 20.77
C SER A 196 1.54 -16.83 21.76
N GLU A 197 1.39 -18.16 21.62
CA GLU A 197 0.71 -18.98 22.64
C GLU A 197 1.58 -19.20 23.88
N ASP A 198 2.89 -18.98 23.80
CA ASP A 198 3.81 -18.99 24.95
C ASP A 198 3.85 -17.58 25.60
N PRO A 199 3.33 -17.41 26.83
CA PRO A 199 3.33 -16.12 27.52
C PRO A 199 4.75 -15.56 27.74
N HIS A 200 5.75 -16.43 27.94
CA HIS A 200 7.13 -15.98 28.16
C HIS A 200 7.74 -15.41 26.88
N TRP A 201 7.42 -16.00 25.73
CA TRP A 201 7.84 -15.46 24.44
C TRP A 201 7.16 -14.11 24.17
N ALA A 202 5.87 -13.98 24.45
CA ALA A 202 5.13 -12.73 24.30
C ALA A 202 5.72 -11.60 25.17
N GLU A 203 6.08 -11.90 26.41
CA GLU A 203 6.77 -10.95 27.30
C GLU A 203 8.18 -10.59 26.78
N ALA A 204 8.94 -11.58 26.31
CA ALA A 204 10.29 -11.38 25.78
C ALA A 204 10.28 -10.50 24.52
N VAL A 205 9.38 -10.76 23.57
CA VAL A 205 9.28 -9.96 22.34
C VAL A 205 8.82 -8.53 22.63
N ALA A 206 7.93 -8.33 23.61
CA ALA A 206 7.53 -7.00 24.06
C ALA A 206 8.69 -6.24 24.72
N ALA A 207 9.48 -6.92 25.57
CA ALA A 207 10.67 -6.33 26.17
C ALA A 207 11.68 -5.91 25.09
N ARG A 208 11.92 -6.79 24.11
CA ARG A 208 12.81 -6.49 22.99
C ARG A 208 12.32 -5.30 22.16
N ALA A 209 11.01 -5.23 21.91
CA ALA A 209 10.41 -4.11 21.19
C ALA A 209 10.64 -2.78 21.91
N ARG A 210 10.51 -2.75 23.24
CA ARG A 210 10.82 -1.56 24.06
C ARG A 210 12.28 -1.16 23.96
N GLU A 211 13.20 -2.10 24.16
CA GLU A 211 14.65 -1.85 24.09
C GLU A 211 15.07 -1.28 22.73
N SER A 212 14.48 -1.79 21.66
CA SER A 212 14.83 -1.40 20.29
C SER A 212 14.59 0.08 19.96
N LEU A 213 13.75 0.78 20.73
CA LEU A 213 13.53 2.22 20.57
C LEU A 213 14.79 3.04 20.86
N ASP A 214 15.63 2.57 21.77
CA ASP A 214 16.84 3.27 22.22
C ASP A 214 18.09 2.86 21.43
N GLU A 215 18.00 1.83 20.59
CA GLU A 215 19.14 1.27 19.85
C GLU A 215 19.49 2.07 18.58
N GLY A 216 18.69 3.07 18.21
CA GLY A 216 18.96 3.92 17.04
C GLY A 216 18.84 3.18 15.71
N ILE A 217 18.07 2.10 15.66
CA ILE A 217 17.84 1.29 14.44
C ILE A 217 17.20 2.17 13.37
N LEU A 218 17.89 2.27 12.23
CA LEU A 218 17.44 3.04 11.08
C LEU A 218 16.67 2.16 10.09
N PHE A 219 15.81 2.79 9.30
CA PHE A 219 15.04 2.13 8.27
C PHE A 219 15.91 1.84 7.03
N ASP A 220 15.83 0.62 6.50
CA ASP A 220 16.40 0.28 5.20
C ASP A 220 15.37 0.49 4.06
N PRO A 221 15.57 1.49 3.18
CA PRO A 221 14.69 1.68 2.04
C PRO A 221 15.02 0.80 0.83
N HIS A 222 16.14 0.06 0.86
CA HIS A 222 16.55 -0.78 -0.25
C HIS A 222 16.06 -2.21 -0.13
N HIS A 223 15.68 -2.68 1.07
CA HIS A 223 15.40 -4.08 1.39
C HIS A 223 16.60 -4.97 1.00
N ASP A 224 17.80 -4.53 1.37
CA ASP A 224 19.04 -5.26 1.19
C ASP A 224 19.41 -5.99 2.49
N PRO A 225 19.42 -7.33 2.52
CA PRO A 225 19.73 -8.10 3.73
C PRO A 225 21.17 -7.91 4.23
N ALA A 226 22.05 -7.30 3.43
CA ALA A 226 23.39 -6.93 3.85
C ALA A 226 23.46 -5.54 4.51
N ASP A 227 22.38 -4.77 4.46
CA ASP A 227 22.31 -3.45 5.08
C ASP A 227 22.16 -3.59 6.61
N PRO A 228 22.93 -2.84 7.43
CA PRO A 228 22.74 -2.84 8.88
C PRO A 228 21.43 -2.17 9.33
N ARG A 229 20.73 -1.47 8.43
CA ARG A 229 19.42 -0.87 8.67
C ARG A 229 18.34 -1.93 8.40
N LEU A 230 17.15 -1.75 8.95
CA LEU A 230 16.08 -2.76 8.89
C LEU A 230 14.84 -2.24 8.16
N SER A 231 14.31 -3.04 7.24
CA SER A 231 12.95 -2.87 6.74
C SER A 231 11.90 -3.33 7.77
N CYS A 232 10.61 -3.15 7.47
CA CYS A 232 9.54 -3.49 8.42
C CYS A 232 9.49 -4.99 8.78
N THR A 233 9.75 -5.89 7.83
CA THR A 233 9.81 -7.33 8.06
C THR A 233 11.10 -7.75 8.78
N GLU A 234 12.24 -7.18 8.38
CA GLU A 234 13.54 -7.48 9.03
C GLU A 234 13.55 -7.00 10.48
N TYR A 235 12.87 -5.90 10.79
CA TYR A 235 12.68 -5.44 12.17
C TYR A 235 11.91 -6.45 13.02
N LEU A 236 10.85 -7.07 12.49
CA LEU A 236 10.13 -8.11 13.22
C LEU A 236 11.01 -9.36 13.43
N GLU A 237 11.77 -9.79 12.42
CA GLU A 237 12.74 -10.87 12.58
C GLU A 237 13.77 -10.56 13.66
N TYR A 238 14.30 -9.33 13.67
CA TYR A 238 15.19 -8.84 14.71
C TYR A 238 14.58 -8.92 16.13
N LEU A 239 13.30 -8.54 16.27
CA LEU A 239 12.60 -8.68 17.56
C LEU A 239 12.45 -10.14 17.97
N PHE A 240 12.09 -11.01 17.04
CA PHE A 240 11.89 -12.43 17.30
C PHE A 240 13.20 -13.13 17.66
N GLU A 241 14.30 -12.78 17.01
CA GLU A 241 15.64 -13.27 17.35
C GLU A 241 16.04 -12.87 18.76
N GLY A 242 15.83 -11.61 19.13
CA GLY A 242 16.07 -11.12 20.50
C GLY A 242 15.19 -11.80 21.55
N ALA A 243 14.03 -12.34 21.15
CA ALA A 243 13.09 -13.07 22.01
C ALA A 243 13.29 -14.60 22.00
N GLY A 244 14.43 -15.10 21.48
CA GLY A 244 14.74 -16.53 21.47
C GLY A 244 14.37 -17.29 20.19
N ASN A 245 14.05 -16.56 19.11
CA ASN A 245 13.91 -17.06 17.74
C ASN A 245 12.86 -18.18 17.54
N GLN A 246 11.71 -18.06 18.20
CA GLN A 246 10.61 -19.03 18.06
C GLN A 246 9.76 -18.82 16.78
N VAL A 247 9.93 -17.68 16.09
CA VAL A 247 9.28 -17.41 14.81
C VAL A 247 10.31 -17.57 13.69
N PRO A 248 10.08 -18.45 12.70
CA PRO A 248 11.02 -18.63 11.60
C PRO A 248 11.25 -17.35 10.81
N ARG A 249 12.49 -17.15 10.34
CA ARG A 249 12.79 -16.12 9.32
C ARG A 249 11.97 -16.36 8.07
N LEU A 250 11.52 -15.28 7.45
CA LEU A 250 10.72 -15.34 6.24
C LEU A 250 11.59 -15.71 5.04
N ALA A 251 11.08 -16.59 4.19
CA ALA A 251 11.68 -16.79 2.88
C ALA A 251 11.45 -15.54 2.02
N PRO A 252 12.48 -15.04 1.32
CA PRO A 252 12.32 -13.89 0.45
C PRO A 252 11.45 -14.27 -0.77
N VAL A 253 10.62 -13.32 -1.21
CA VAL A 253 9.78 -13.47 -2.40
C VAL A 253 10.47 -12.80 -3.58
N GLU A 254 10.54 -13.53 -4.70
CA GLU A 254 11.21 -13.06 -5.91
C GLU A 254 10.51 -11.85 -6.54
N VAL A 255 11.33 -10.90 -6.99
CA VAL A 255 10.92 -9.78 -7.82
C VAL A 255 10.72 -10.26 -9.25
N SER A 256 9.65 -9.80 -9.90
CA SER A 256 9.32 -10.10 -11.28
C SER A 256 10.45 -9.73 -12.23
N ALA A 257 10.78 -10.64 -13.15
CA ALA A 257 11.77 -10.41 -14.19
C ALA A 257 11.27 -9.46 -15.31
N ASN A 258 10.10 -8.83 -15.17
CA ASN A 258 9.56 -7.90 -16.16
C ASN A 258 10.54 -6.74 -16.43
N PRO A 259 10.97 -6.50 -17.68
CA PRO A 259 12.00 -5.49 -17.98
C PRO A 259 11.58 -4.05 -17.65
N SER A 260 10.31 -3.70 -17.83
CA SER A 260 9.78 -2.35 -17.54
C SER A 260 9.82 -2.07 -16.04
N LEU A 261 9.37 -3.04 -15.22
CA LEU A 261 9.46 -2.98 -13.77
C LEU A 261 10.93 -2.91 -13.30
N LEU A 262 11.79 -3.82 -13.77
CA LEU A 262 13.20 -3.84 -13.35
C LEU A 262 13.96 -2.57 -13.72
N ARG A 263 13.59 -1.90 -14.82
CA ARG A 263 14.10 -0.57 -15.15
C ARG A 263 13.66 0.45 -14.10
N MET A 264 12.37 0.48 -13.79
CA MET A 264 11.80 1.38 -12.79
C MET A 264 12.45 1.18 -11.41
N LEU A 265 12.48 -0.05 -10.87
CA LEU A 265 13.06 -0.34 -9.56
C LEU A 265 14.53 0.06 -9.47
N ARG A 266 15.37 -0.33 -10.46
CA ARG A 266 16.78 0.09 -10.52
C ARG A 266 16.95 1.60 -10.60
N SER A 267 16.10 2.27 -11.35
CA SER A 267 16.16 3.73 -11.48
C SER A 267 15.83 4.47 -10.18
N LEU A 268 15.00 3.86 -9.34
CA LEU A 268 14.60 4.36 -8.04
C LEU A 268 15.55 3.91 -6.93
N GLY A 269 16.34 2.86 -7.14
CA GLY A 269 17.27 2.29 -6.16
C GLY A 269 16.67 1.16 -5.32
N PHE A 270 15.51 0.60 -5.66
CA PHE A 270 14.90 -0.48 -4.90
C PHE A 270 15.49 -1.86 -5.25
N GLN A 271 15.34 -2.84 -4.33
CA GLN A 271 15.70 -4.24 -4.55
C GLN A 271 15.09 -4.79 -5.85
N THR A 272 15.86 -5.62 -6.56
CA THR A 272 15.47 -6.19 -7.86
C THR A 272 15.59 -7.71 -7.94
N ARG A 273 15.97 -8.37 -6.85
CA ARG A 273 16.10 -9.83 -6.79
C ARG A 273 14.95 -10.47 -6.01
N ALA A 274 14.95 -10.31 -4.69
CA ALA A 274 13.96 -10.87 -3.80
C ALA A 274 14.05 -10.15 -2.45
N TYR A 275 12.95 -10.12 -1.69
CA TYR A 275 12.94 -9.59 -0.32
C TYR A 275 11.80 -10.22 0.50
N ALA A 276 11.91 -10.19 1.83
CA ALA A 276 10.85 -10.66 2.72
C ALA A 276 9.64 -9.72 2.66
N VAL A 277 8.42 -10.28 2.67
CA VAL A 277 7.18 -9.52 2.49
C VAL A 277 6.23 -9.73 3.67
N PRO A 278 5.44 -8.72 4.06
CA PRO A 278 4.48 -8.82 5.17
C PRO A 278 3.53 -10.01 5.08
N ASP A 279 2.94 -10.26 3.90
CA ASP A 279 2.03 -11.38 3.66
C ASP A 279 2.63 -12.73 4.08
N SER A 280 3.95 -12.92 4.04
CA SER A 280 4.57 -14.21 4.41
C SER A 280 4.35 -14.59 5.88
N TYR A 281 4.03 -13.64 6.77
CA TYR A 281 3.69 -13.98 8.16
C TYR A 281 2.40 -14.81 8.27
N ARG A 282 1.44 -14.64 7.35
CA ARG A 282 0.20 -15.43 7.32
C ARG A 282 0.43 -16.91 6.97
N GLU A 283 1.55 -17.19 6.31
CA GLU A 283 1.91 -18.50 5.77
C GLU A 283 2.85 -19.28 6.71
N LEU A 284 3.24 -18.69 7.84
CA LEU A 284 4.06 -19.37 8.82
C LEU A 284 3.34 -20.58 9.44
N PRO A 285 4.06 -21.67 9.76
CA PRO A 285 3.46 -22.84 10.40
C PRO A 285 2.72 -22.48 11.70
N GLY A 286 1.44 -22.81 11.77
CA GLY A 286 0.59 -22.55 12.94
C GLY A 286 0.20 -21.08 13.15
N ALA A 287 0.53 -20.18 12.22
CA ALA A 287 0.01 -18.83 12.24
C ALA A 287 -1.50 -18.81 11.95
N ARG A 288 -2.22 -17.88 12.57
CA ARG A 288 -3.67 -17.72 12.39
C ARG A 288 -4.04 -16.24 12.25
N VAL A 289 -4.94 -15.94 11.31
CA VAL A 289 -5.56 -14.61 11.23
C VAL A 289 -6.57 -14.48 12.36
N VAL A 290 -6.41 -13.48 13.22
CA VAL A 290 -7.26 -13.24 14.42
C VAL A 290 -8.13 -12.01 14.30
N GLY A 291 -7.90 -11.17 13.30
CA GLY A 291 -8.73 -10.00 13.08
C GLY A 291 -8.44 -9.34 11.73
N LEU A 292 -9.42 -8.57 11.27
CA LEU A 292 -9.33 -7.71 10.09
C LEU A 292 -9.95 -6.37 10.44
N PHE A 293 -9.22 -5.29 10.15
CA PHE A 293 -9.73 -3.94 10.17
C PHE A 293 -9.61 -3.37 8.75
N ALA A 294 -10.68 -2.81 8.22
CA ALA A 294 -10.65 -2.13 6.92
C ALA A 294 -11.48 -0.85 6.99
N ARG A 295 -11.04 0.19 6.28
CA ARG A 295 -11.81 1.45 6.13
C ARG A 295 -13.02 1.29 5.21
N HIS A 296 -13.11 0.18 4.51
CA HIS A 296 -14.26 -0.18 3.70
C HIS A 296 -15.48 -0.46 4.59
N ARG A 297 -16.66 -0.17 4.07
CA ARG A 297 -17.90 -0.23 4.87
C ARG A 297 -18.32 -1.66 5.16
N THR A 298 -17.92 -2.59 4.30
CA THR A 298 -18.28 -4.01 4.40
C THR A 298 -17.09 -4.90 4.10
N ARG A 299 -17.14 -6.14 4.60
CA ARG A 299 -16.19 -7.20 4.27
C ARG A 299 -16.11 -7.45 2.76
N ALA A 300 -17.26 -7.47 2.07
CA ALA A 300 -17.33 -7.62 0.62
C ALA A 300 -16.60 -6.49 -0.14
N GLU A 301 -16.66 -5.24 0.32
CA GLU A 301 -15.91 -4.14 -0.29
C GLU A 301 -14.38 -4.31 -0.13
N PHE A 302 -13.92 -4.86 1.00
CA PHE A 302 -12.50 -5.19 1.21
C PHE A 302 -12.05 -6.33 0.28
N GLU A 303 -12.79 -7.45 0.27
CA GLU A 303 -12.51 -8.61 -0.59
C GLU A 303 -12.47 -8.20 -2.07
N ALA A 304 -13.35 -7.30 -2.50
CA ALA A 304 -13.36 -6.77 -3.86
C ALA A 304 -12.10 -5.99 -4.24
N ILE A 305 -11.53 -5.23 -3.30
CA ILE A 305 -10.29 -4.50 -3.53
C ILE A 305 -9.11 -5.46 -3.57
N GLU A 306 -9.06 -6.42 -2.65
CA GLU A 306 -8.03 -7.47 -2.68
C GLU A 306 -8.07 -8.23 -4.01
N GLU A 307 -9.24 -8.69 -4.44
CA GLU A 307 -9.42 -9.39 -5.71
C GLU A 307 -9.15 -8.49 -6.92
N GLY A 308 -9.46 -7.20 -6.83
CA GLY A 308 -9.08 -6.22 -7.85
C GLY A 308 -7.56 -6.11 -8.00
N TYR A 309 -6.82 -6.05 -6.90
CA TYR A 309 -5.35 -6.07 -6.94
C TYR A 309 -4.82 -7.41 -7.47
N ARG A 310 -5.43 -8.53 -7.05
CA ARG A 310 -5.07 -9.88 -7.51
C ARG A 310 -5.27 -10.03 -9.02
N ALA A 311 -6.36 -9.49 -9.56
CA ALA A 311 -6.64 -9.49 -11.00
C ALA A 311 -5.63 -8.64 -11.77
N LEU A 312 -5.30 -7.43 -11.29
CA LEU A 312 -4.29 -6.57 -11.89
C LEU A 312 -2.89 -7.21 -11.88
N HIS A 313 -2.54 -7.88 -10.78
CA HIS A 313 -1.31 -8.66 -10.65
C HIS A 313 -1.27 -9.81 -11.67
N ALA A 314 -2.31 -10.65 -11.71
CA ALA A 314 -2.39 -11.76 -12.64
C ALA A 314 -2.28 -11.31 -14.10
N ASP A 315 -2.95 -10.22 -14.48
CA ASP A 315 -2.84 -9.64 -15.83
C ASP A 315 -1.43 -9.15 -16.15
N PHE A 316 -0.81 -8.37 -15.25
CA PHE A 316 0.57 -7.90 -15.44
C PHE A 316 1.54 -9.07 -15.65
N HIS A 317 1.44 -10.11 -14.82
CA HIS A 317 2.32 -11.27 -14.89
C HIS A 317 2.03 -12.17 -16.09
N SER A 318 0.77 -12.36 -16.46
CA SER A 318 0.39 -13.16 -17.64
C SER A 318 0.94 -12.58 -18.95
N ARG A 319 1.10 -11.25 -19.03
CA ARG A 319 1.69 -10.55 -20.18
C ARG A 319 3.22 -10.65 -20.22
N GLY A 320 3.86 -11.15 -19.17
CA GLY A 320 5.31 -11.34 -19.10
C GLY A 320 6.08 -10.08 -19.46
N SER A 321 6.99 -10.16 -20.44
CA SER A 321 7.81 -9.03 -20.91
C SER A 321 7.03 -7.97 -21.70
N ALA A 322 5.82 -8.27 -22.18
CA ALA A 322 4.99 -7.32 -22.91
C ALA A 322 4.26 -6.34 -21.96
N ALA A 323 4.12 -6.68 -20.68
CA ALA A 323 3.52 -5.80 -19.70
C ALA A 323 4.43 -4.57 -19.46
N ARG A 324 3.83 -3.39 -19.41
CA ARG A 324 4.51 -2.13 -19.06
C ARG A 324 3.94 -1.61 -17.74
N ILE A 325 4.80 -1.26 -16.80
CA ILE A 325 4.37 -0.70 -15.51
C ILE A 325 3.64 0.64 -15.68
N GLY A 326 3.99 1.37 -16.74
CA GLY A 326 3.29 2.57 -17.21
C GLY A 326 1.82 2.37 -17.59
N GLY A 327 1.38 1.14 -17.85
CA GLY A 327 -0.03 0.82 -18.11
C GLY A 327 -0.92 0.82 -16.86
N TYR A 328 -0.31 0.70 -15.67
CA TYR A 328 -1.02 0.60 -14.39
C TYR A 328 -0.80 1.83 -13.52
N LEU A 329 0.43 2.36 -13.55
CA LEU A 329 0.88 3.49 -12.76
C LEU A 329 1.31 4.64 -13.66
N ALA A 330 1.18 5.85 -13.14
CA ALA A 330 1.68 7.06 -13.77
C ALA A 330 2.30 7.98 -12.72
N PHE A 331 3.00 8.99 -13.19
CA PHE A 331 3.30 10.17 -12.40
C PHE A 331 2.27 11.27 -12.67
N ASP A 332 1.99 12.10 -11.68
CA ASP A 332 1.35 13.39 -11.90
C ASP A 332 2.39 14.46 -12.29
N ARG A 333 1.93 15.69 -12.54
CA ARG A 333 2.79 16.83 -12.90
C ARG A 333 3.81 17.23 -11.83
N TRP A 334 3.72 16.63 -10.64
CA TRP A 334 4.60 16.86 -9.51
C TRP A 334 5.38 15.58 -9.13
N HIS A 335 5.40 14.61 -10.04
CA HIS A 335 6.06 13.30 -9.91
C HIS A 335 5.58 12.44 -8.74
N PHE A 336 4.31 12.58 -8.31
CA PHE A 336 3.69 11.63 -7.39
C PHE A 336 3.21 10.39 -8.15
N VAL A 337 3.51 9.19 -7.62
CA VAL A 337 2.94 7.95 -8.13
C VAL A 337 1.42 8.01 -7.98
N ARG A 338 0.71 7.78 -9.07
CA ARG A 338 -0.74 7.68 -9.12
C ARG A 338 -1.16 6.46 -9.93
N TYR A 339 -2.38 5.99 -9.70
CA TYR A 339 -3.00 5.05 -10.62
C TYR A 339 -3.18 5.71 -11.99
N ARG A 340 -3.04 4.93 -13.06
CA ARG A 340 -3.64 5.29 -14.33
C ARG A 340 -5.15 5.32 -14.13
N ARG A 341 -5.83 6.24 -14.83
CA ARG A 341 -7.28 6.44 -14.65
C ARG A 341 -8.08 5.17 -14.94
N ARG A 342 -7.64 4.29 -15.85
CA ARG A 342 -8.28 2.99 -16.09
C ARG A 342 -8.13 2.02 -14.90
N THR A 343 -6.94 1.90 -14.33
CA THR A 343 -6.68 1.12 -13.11
C THR A 343 -7.52 1.61 -11.94
N GLU A 344 -7.58 2.93 -11.74
CA GLU A 344 -8.43 3.52 -10.71
C GLU A 344 -9.92 3.21 -10.92
N LEU A 345 -10.39 3.28 -12.17
CA LEU A 345 -11.76 2.93 -12.52
C LEU A 345 -12.03 1.44 -12.26
N PHE A 346 -11.14 0.54 -12.68
CA PHE A 346 -11.27 -0.89 -12.45
C PHE A 346 -11.47 -1.20 -10.95
N LEU A 347 -10.61 -0.65 -10.08
CA LEU A 347 -10.73 -0.84 -8.64
C LEU A 347 -12.05 -0.27 -8.07
N ARG A 348 -12.55 0.86 -8.62
CA ARG A 348 -13.87 1.41 -8.25
C ARG A 348 -15.02 0.50 -8.68
N PHE A 349 -14.93 -0.07 -9.88
CA PHE A 349 -15.91 -1.02 -10.38
C PHE A 349 -15.93 -2.30 -9.54
N ALA A 350 -14.76 -2.79 -9.12
CA ALA A 350 -14.68 -3.96 -8.24
C ALA A 350 -15.48 -3.77 -6.95
N VAL A 351 -15.28 -2.63 -6.28
CA VAL A 351 -16.06 -2.26 -5.08
C VAL A 351 -17.56 -2.14 -5.39
N GLY A 352 -17.92 -1.55 -6.52
CA GLY A 352 -19.32 -1.42 -6.94
C GLY A 352 -20.00 -2.78 -7.10
N LEU A 353 -19.32 -3.74 -7.75
CA LEU A 353 -19.87 -5.08 -7.99
C LEU A 353 -20.15 -5.82 -6.70
N ALA A 354 -19.23 -5.78 -5.72
CA ALA A 354 -19.36 -6.56 -4.50
C ALA A 354 -20.50 -6.10 -3.58
N VAL A 355 -20.89 -4.83 -3.63
CA VAL A 355 -22.02 -4.32 -2.83
C VAL A 355 -23.37 -4.82 -3.35
N ASP A 356 -23.46 -5.10 -4.64
CA ASP A 356 -24.70 -5.53 -5.29
C ASP A 356 -24.86 -7.07 -5.29
N ARG A 357 -23.92 -7.82 -4.68
CA ARG A 357 -23.95 -9.29 -4.64
C ARG A 357 -24.61 -9.85 -3.38
N THR A 358 -25.37 -10.91 -3.58
CA THR A 358 -25.74 -11.92 -2.55
C THR A 358 -24.90 -13.18 -2.63
N ASP A 359 -24.09 -13.34 -3.69
CA ASP A 359 -23.45 -14.60 -4.09
C ASP A 359 -21.92 -14.52 -3.94
N GLY A 360 -21.27 -15.64 -3.58
CA GLY A 360 -19.94 -15.72 -2.95
C GLY A 360 -18.69 -15.25 -3.72
N GLU A 361 -17.53 -15.29 -3.05
CA GLU A 361 -16.23 -14.73 -3.50
C GLU A 361 -15.73 -15.24 -4.86
N GLU A 362 -15.93 -16.52 -5.20
CA GLU A 362 -15.41 -17.12 -6.45
C GLU A 362 -16.00 -16.48 -7.71
N ASP A 363 -17.27 -16.08 -7.67
CA ASP A 363 -17.93 -15.44 -8.79
C ASP A 363 -17.46 -13.98 -8.98
N LEU A 364 -17.09 -13.28 -7.89
CA LEU A 364 -16.49 -11.95 -7.96
C LEU A 364 -15.12 -12.01 -8.63
N ALA A 365 -14.26 -12.94 -8.22
CA ALA A 365 -12.95 -13.11 -8.83
C ALA A 365 -13.03 -13.42 -10.34
N ARG A 366 -14.01 -14.23 -10.75
CA ARG A 366 -14.27 -14.52 -12.17
C ARG A 366 -14.71 -13.26 -12.94
N GLU A 367 -15.73 -12.56 -12.46
CA GLU A 367 -16.24 -11.34 -13.12
C GLU A 367 -15.16 -10.26 -13.23
N LEU A 368 -14.34 -10.06 -12.19
CA LEU A 368 -13.25 -9.09 -12.25
C LEU A 368 -12.21 -9.43 -13.31
N ARG A 369 -11.89 -10.72 -13.49
CA ARG A 369 -10.99 -11.16 -14.57
C ARG A 369 -11.59 -10.94 -15.96
N GLU A 370 -12.88 -11.17 -16.12
CA GLU A 370 -13.59 -10.95 -17.40
C GLU A 370 -13.68 -9.47 -17.77
N LEU A 371 -13.84 -8.58 -16.78
CA LEU A 371 -13.91 -7.14 -16.99
C LEU A 371 -12.54 -6.52 -17.25
N LEU A 372 -11.48 -7.06 -16.67
CA LEU A 372 -10.16 -6.45 -16.68
C LEU A 372 -9.64 -6.05 -18.09
N PRO A 373 -9.85 -6.82 -19.17
CA PRO A 373 -9.51 -6.40 -20.53
C PRO A 373 -10.12 -5.06 -20.98
N ALA A 374 -11.35 -4.74 -20.57
CA ALA A 374 -12.00 -3.46 -20.89
C ALA A 374 -11.27 -2.27 -20.24
N PHE A 375 -10.60 -2.51 -19.10
CA PHE A 375 -9.87 -1.49 -18.37
C PHE A 375 -8.37 -1.48 -18.68
N VAL A 376 -7.70 -2.61 -18.88
CA VAL A 376 -6.23 -2.66 -18.94
C VAL A 376 -5.72 -3.27 -20.24
N GLY A 377 -6.60 -3.76 -21.12
CA GLY A 377 -6.24 -4.31 -22.42
C GLY A 377 -5.81 -3.25 -23.44
N THR A 378 -4.83 -3.59 -24.28
CA THR A 378 -4.47 -2.87 -25.52
C THR A 378 -5.36 -3.25 -26.70
N ARG A 379 -6.27 -4.22 -26.53
CA ARG A 379 -7.26 -4.59 -27.54
C ARG A 379 -8.59 -3.87 -27.29
N LEU A 380 -8.68 -2.63 -27.75
CA LEU A 380 -9.72 -2.36 -28.75
C LEU A 380 -9.12 -2.74 -30.10
N GLY A 381 -8.83 -4.04 -30.25
CA GLY A 381 -8.56 -4.60 -31.56
C GLY A 381 -9.83 -4.41 -32.37
N ALA A 382 -9.69 -4.08 -33.64
CA ALA A 382 -10.75 -3.86 -34.62
C ALA A 382 -11.79 -5.00 -34.77
N ASP A 383 -11.78 -6.00 -33.91
CA ASP A 383 -12.65 -7.17 -33.89
C ASP A 383 -13.85 -7.02 -32.93
N ALA A 384 -13.75 -6.20 -31.87
CA ALA A 384 -14.93 -5.87 -31.03
C ALA A 384 -15.93 -4.96 -31.76
N ALA A 385 -15.48 -4.21 -32.77
CA ALA A 385 -16.35 -3.40 -33.63
C ALA A 385 -17.07 -4.23 -34.70
N ARG A 386 -16.72 -5.50 -34.92
CA ARG A 386 -17.40 -6.37 -35.90
C ARG A 386 -18.50 -7.24 -35.30
N GLY A 387 -18.59 -7.33 -33.97
CA GLY A 387 -19.63 -8.11 -33.28
C GLY A 387 -20.91 -7.33 -32.92
N ILE A 388 -20.97 -6.02 -33.17
CA ILE A 388 -22.12 -5.14 -32.84
C ILE A 388 -22.69 -4.51 -34.13
N GLY A 389 -22.33 -5.05 -35.29
CA GLY A 389 -22.85 -4.64 -36.61
C GLY A 389 -23.89 -5.59 -37.21
N GLU A 390 -24.18 -6.71 -36.55
CA GLU A 390 -25.21 -7.68 -36.96
C GLU A 390 -25.99 -8.20 -35.73
N LEU A 391 -26.77 -7.30 -35.12
CA LEU A 391 -27.99 -7.61 -34.38
C LEU A 391 -29.03 -6.52 -34.66
#